data_AF-A0A9W8WTV3-F1
#
_entry.id   AF-A0A9W8WTV3-F1
#
_cell.length_a   1.000
_cell.length_b   1.000
_cell.length_c   1.000
_cell.angle_alpha   90.00
_cell.angle_beta   90.00
_cell.angle_gamma   90.00
#
_symmetry.space_group_name_H-M   'P 1'
#
loop_
_entity.id
_entity.type
_entity.pdbx_description
1 polymer ?
#
loop_
_entity_poly.entity_id
_entity_poly.type
_entity_poly.pdbx_seq_one_letter_code
_entity_poly.pdbx_strand_id
1 'polypeptide(L)'
;MESFADYNSDANKLPPYSVRVVEIRRREDKPLKAKALAPLTFVAVLGCVLSAMLLGISIHFRDGMSIVATVNLSLLSSLIGYGNKWTLQLPRRFRKISKHKRKAATFNRFPTKAGDTPHVSETVANPEPEKQMPSLPALPNPKADIDFAPKGDVVIRYPKGSFLVVRCSEDIARELYFAPEEIEYLLEHAWAYRLLSLIGTMMLMGGVICLANARIENQIAWAGAYMLLGSSYWIVAALPGKLHWDTTAYEVVQEALSDSDLDAKGYPSLVSETFTQALWRAIVVSKDTSWVRQSNACPSTKTWDDWLDRARTYSQEVRDYETLHNGKKITTWEIPPWDPQECLNKLLEADSKDRISHSMA
;
A
#
# COMPACT_ATOMS: atom_id res chain seq x y z
N MET A 1 8.28 10.26 17.01
CA MET A 1 7.32 9.78 16.00
C MET A 1 7.91 8.52 15.42
N GLU A 2 7.22 7.39 15.57
CA GLU A 2 7.69 6.12 15.00
C GLU A 2 7.38 6.08 13.50
N SER A 3 8.30 5.53 12.71
CA SER A 3 8.09 5.37 11.28
C SER A 3 7.23 4.12 11.01
N PHE A 4 6.45 4.10 9.94
CA PHE A 4 5.67 2.93 9.55
C PHE A 4 6.54 1.66 9.37
N ALA A 5 7.79 1.84 8.94
CA ALA A 5 8.72 0.73 8.77
C ALA A 5 9.14 0.08 10.11
N ASP A 6 9.28 0.87 11.18
CA ASP A 6 9.53 0.32 12.51
C ASP A 6 8.30 -0.43 13.04
N TYR A 7 7.11 0.08 12.74
CA TYR A 7 5.84 -0.55 13.12
C TYR A 7 5.64 -1.95 12.50
N ASN A 8 5.80 -2.08 11.18
CA ASN A 8 5.57 -3.37 10.49
C ASN A 8 6.60 -4.45 10.92
N SER A 9 7.86 -4.05 11.15
CA SER A 9 8.89 -4.97 11.65
C SER A 9 8.59 -5.47 13.08
N ASP A 10 7.94 -4.65 13.90
CA ASP A 10 7.62 -4.98 15.29
C ASP A 10 6.34 -5.82 15.40
N ALA A 11 5.42 -5.73 14.44
CA ALA A 11 4.19 -6.51 14.46
C ALA A 11 4.45 -8.04 14.37
N ASN A 12 5.55 -8.46 13.73
CA ASN A 12 5.99 -9.87 13.74
C ASN A 12 6.46 -10.38 15.12
N LYS A 13 6.78 -9.48 16.05
CA LYS A 13 7.28 -9.79 17.39
C LYS A 13 6.20 -9.73 18.47
N LEU A 14 4.93 -9.63 18.09
CA LEU A 14 3.82 -9.56 19.03
C LEU A 14 3.77 -10.79 19.96
N PRO A 15 3.47 -10.59 21.25
CA PRO A 15 3.16 -11.67 22.18
C PRO A 15 2.01 -12.57 21.66
N PRO A 16 1.99 -13.86 22.03
CA PRO A 16 0.89 -14.76 21.62
C PRO A 16 -0.46 -14.21 22.10
N TYR A 17 -1.49 -14.34 21.26
CA TYR A 17 -2.86 -13.88 21.55
C TYR A 17 -2.99 -12.41 21.99
N SER A 18 -2.03 -11.56 21.65
CA SER A 18 -2.16 -10.11 21.88
C SER A 18 -2.82 -9.42 20.69
N VAL A 19 -3.53 -8.33 20.98
CA VAL A 19 -4.10 -7.41 20.00
C VAL A 19 -3.37 -6.07 20.11
N ARG A 20 -2.94 -5.55 18.97
CA ARG A 20 -2.36 -4.21 18.85
C ARG A 20 -3.19 -3.37 17.88
N VAL A 21 -3.40 -2.11 18.23
CA VAL A 21 -4.22 -1.19 17.44
C VAL A 21 -3.41 0.03 17.06
N VAL A 22 -3.49 0.39 15.78
CA VAL A 22 -2.78 1.55 15.26
C VAL A 22 -3.62 2.27 14.25
N GLU A 23 -3.66 3.59 14.37
CA GLU A 23 -4.24 4.48 13.39
C GLU A 23 -3.13 5.02 12.48
N ILE A 24 -3.29 4.84 11.17
CA ILE A 24 -2.37 5.38 10.17
C ILE A 24 -3.05 6.56 9.48
N ARG A 25 -2.45 7.74 9.62
CA ARG A 25 -2.89 8.98 8.98
C ARG A 25 -1.90 9.40 7.90
N ARG A 26 -2.39 9.95 6.80
CA ARG A 26 -1.55 10.58 5.79
C ARG A 26 -1.17 11.98 6.25
N ARG A 27 0.12 12.29 6.34
CA ARG A 27 0.62 13.63 6.69
C ARG A 27 0.78 14.52 5.47
N GLU A 28 1.25 13.95 4.35
CA GLU A 28 1.53 14.69 3.12
C GLU A 28 1.08 13.89 1.88
N ASP A 29 0.61 14.60 0.84
CA ASP A 29 0.25 14.04 -0.48
C ASP A 29 1.47 13.69 -1.34
N LYS A 30 2.52 13.16 -0.72
CA LYS A 30 3.66 12.59 -1.44
C LYS A 30 3.36 11.12 -1.75
N PRO A 31 3.66 10.64 -2.97
CA PRO A 31 3.57 9.22 -3.28
C PRO A 31 4.64 8.45 -2.51
N LEU A 32 4.33 7.22 -2.09
CA LEU A 32 5.34 6.30 -1.56
C LEU A 32 6.48 6.13 -2.58
N LYS A 33 7.70 6.43 -2.17
CA LYS A 33 8.88 6.29 -3.02
C LYS A 33 9.97 5.52 -2.28
N ALA A 34 10.72 4.70 -3.01
CA ALA A 34 11.98 4.18 -2.52
C ALA A 34 12.91 5.36 -2.19
N LYS A 35 13.65 5.27 -1.08
CA LYS A 35 14.61 6.32 -0.71
C LYS A 35 15.63 6.47 -1.84
N ALA A 36 15.90 7.69 -2.28
CA ALA A 36 16.91 7.95 -3.32
C ALA A 36 18.33 7.47 -2.89
N LEU A 37 18.58 7.49 -1.58
CA LEU A 37 19.76 6.94 -0.89
C LEU A 37 19.45 5.57 -0.27
N ALA A 38 18.79 4.68 -1.01
CA ALA A 38 18.64 3.29 -0.60
C ALA A 38 20.00 2.57 -0.62
N PRO A 39 20.22 1.54 0.21
CA PRO A 39 21.43 0.71 0.16
C PRO A 39 21.71 0.10 -1.22
N LEU A 40 20.66 -0.08 -2.03
CA LEU A 40 20.77 -0.52 -3.41
C LEU A 40 21.53 0.49 -4.30
N THR A 41 21.37 1.80 -4.05
CA THR A 41 22.10 2.85 -4.77
C THR A 41 23.60 2.74 -4.51
N PHE A 42 24.02 2.38 -3.29
CA PHE A 42 25.43 2.14 -2.96
C PHE A 42 26.00 0.98 -3.78
N VAL A 43 25.26 -0.13 -3.91
CA VAL A 43 25.69 -1.29 -4.72
C VAL A 43 25.76 -0.92 -6.20
N ALA A 44 24.84 -0.09 -6.70
CA ALA A 44 24.89 0.41 -8.07
C ALA A 44 26.13 1.28 -8.32
N VAL A 45 26.46 2.20 -7.39
CA VAL A 45 27.67 3.02 -7.46
C VAL A 45 28.93 2.16 -7.38
N LEU A 46 28.96 1.19 -6.47
CA LEU A 46 30.06 0.23 -6.34
C LEU A 46 30.27 -0.55 -7.65
N GLY A 47 29.20 -1.02 -8.28
CA GLY A 47 29.27 -1.67 -9.59
C GLY A 47 29.80 -0.75 -10.69
N CYS A 48 29.40 0.52 -10.69
CA CYS A 48 29.93 1.52 -11.63
C CYS A 48 31.44 1.76 -11.43
N VAL A 49 31.87 1.90 -10.18
CA VAL A 49 33.30 2.07 -9.83
C VAL A 49 34.11 0.83 -10.22
N LEU A 50 33.60 -0.37 -9.94
CA LEU A 50 34.26 -1.62 -10.31
C LEU A 50 34.36 -1.79 -11.83
N SER A 51 33.33 -1.42 -12.59
CA SER A 51 33.38 -1.42 -14.06
C SER A 51 34.47 -0.48 -14.59
N ALA A 52 34.56 0.75 -14.05
CA ALA A 52 35.62 1.70 -14.42
C ALA A 52 37.02 1.19 -14.04
N MET A 53 37.16 0.56 -12.87
CA MET A 53 38.41 -0.04 -12.42
C MET A 53 38.83 -1.19 -13.33
N LEU A 54 37.92 -2.11 -13.68
CA LEU A 54 38.18 -3.21 -14.61
C LEU A 54 38.61 -2.69 -15.98
N LEU A 55 37.92 -1.66 -16.51
CA LEU A 55 38.30 -1.05 -17.77
C LEU A 55 39.72 -0.45 -17.72
N GLY A 56 40.06 0.24 -16.62
CA GLY A 56 41.42 0.78 -16.41
C GLY A 56 42.48 -0.32 -16.35
N ILE A 57 42.19 -1.43 -15.69
CA ILE A 57 43.08 -2.60 -15.61
C ILE A 57 43.25 -3.24 -16.99
N SER A 58 42.17 -3.41 -17.76
CA SER A 58 42.22 -3.95 -19.13
C SER A 58 43.09 -3.09 -20.06
N ILE A 59 43.02 -1.76 -19.92
CA ILE A 59 43.86 -0.81 -20.68
C ILE A 59 45.32 -0.92 -20.24
N HIS A 60 45.58 -1.01 -18.93
CA HIS A 60 46.94 -1.13 -18.39
C HIS A 60 47.66 -2.38 -18.93
N PHE A 61 46.98 -3.53 -18.94
CA PHE A 61 47.52 -4.78 -19.48
C PHE A 61 47.49 -4.88 -21.02
N ARG A 62 46.97 -3.85 -21.71
CA ARG A 62 46.81 -3.78 -23.18
C ARG A 62 46.09 -5.00 -23.76
N ASP A 63 45.04 -5.46 -23.08
CA ASP A 63 44.26 -6.61 -23.48
C ASP A 63 42.99 -6.14 -24.23
N GLY A 64 43.06 -6.19 -25.56
CA GLY A 64 41.95 -5.77 -26.42
C GLY A 64 40.67 -6.59 -26.21
N MET A 65 40.79 -7.89 -25.92
CA MET A 65 39.63 -8.76 -25.72
C MET A 65 38.93 -8.43 -24.40
N SER A 66 39.69 -8.16 -23.35
CA SER A 66 39.15 -7.71 -22.06
C SER A 66 38.44 -6.34 -22.15
N ILE A 67 38.97 -5.41 -22.96
CA ILE A 67 38.32 -4.11 -23.20
C ILE A 67 36.97 -4.30 -23.88
N VAL A 68 36.92 -5.10 -24.95
CA VAL A 68 35.66 -5.39 -25.68
C VAL A 68 34.65 -6.09 -24.76
N ALA A 69 35.10 -7.06 -23.95
CA ALA A 69 34.25 -7.72 -22.97
C ALA A 69 33.64 -6.72 -21.97
N THR A 70 34.48 -5.84 -21.41
CA THR A 70 34.06 -4.86 -20.39
C THR A 70 33.06 -3.85 -20.95
N VAL A 71 33.27 -3.38 -22.19
CA VAL A 71 32.33 -2.48 -22.88
C VAL A 71 30.99 -3.18 -23.15
N ASN A 72 31.01 -4.40 -23.71
CA ASN A 72 29.79 -5.16 -24.00
C ASN A 72 28.96 -5.43 -22.74
N LEU A 73 29.60 -5.88 -21.66
CA LEU A 73 28.90 -6.20 -20.41
C LEU A 73 28.39 -4.95 -19.67
N SER A 74 29.10 -3.81 -19.78
CA SER A 74 28.64 -2.54 -19.20
C SER A 74 27.43 -1.96 -19.96
N LEU A 75 27.45 -2.05 -21.29
CA LEU A 75 26.30 -1.66 -22.11
C LEU A 75 25.11 -2.60 -21.88
N LEU A 76 25.36 -3.91 -21.72
CA LEU A 76 24.33 -4.89 -21.39
C LEU A 76 23.64 -4.55 -20.06
N SER A 77 24.41 -4.19 -19.03
CA SER A 77 23.86 -3.77 -17.74
C SER A 77 22.93 -2.56 -17.88
N SER A 78 23.33 -1.56 -18.68
CA SER A 78 22.52 -0.38 -18.97
C SER A 78 21.24 -0.73 -19.74
N LEU A 79 21.34 -1.67 -20.69
CA LEU A 79 20.21 -2.14 -21.50
C LEU A 79 19.16 -2.88 -20.65
N ILE A 80 19.62 -3.75 -19.75
CA ILE A 80 18.75 -4.47 -18.80
C ILE A 80 18.08 -3.46 -17.84
N GLY A 81 18.82 -2.47 -17.35
CA GLY A 81 18.26 -1.42 -16.50
C GLY A 81 17.17 -0.60 -17.20
N TYR A 82 17.34 -0.32 -18.49
CA TYR A 82 16.32 0.34 -19.30
C TYR A 82 15.09 -0.56 -19.53
N GLY A 83 15.30 -1.83 -19.89
CA GLY A 83 14.21 -2.79 -20.13
C GLY A 83 13.37 -3.10 -18.90
N ASN A 84 14.00 -3.08 -17.72
CA ASN A 84 13.34 -3.33 -16.44
C ASN A 84 12.86 -2.05 -15.76
N LYS A 85 12.85 -0.91 -16.45
CA LYS A 85 12.30 0.32 -15.86
C LYS A 85 10.78 0.22 -15.83
N TRP A 86 10.23 0.29 -14.63
CA TRP A 86 8.80 0.21 -14.38
C TRP A 86 8.31 1.33 -13.48
N THR A 87 7.01 1.60 -13.56
CA THR A 87 6.28 2.52 -12.69
C THR A 87 5.08 1.84 -12.07
N LEU A 88 4.85 2.11 -10.79
CA LEU A 88 3.69 1.58 -10.06
C LEU A 88 2.47 2.46 -10.32
N GLN A 89 1.37 1.87 -10.79
CA GLN A 89 0.08 2.55 -10.87
C GLN A 89 -0.75 2.20 -9.63
N LEU A 90 -1.05 3.20 -8.82
CA LEU A 90 -2.00 3.05 -7.72
C LEU A 90 -3.40 3.36 -8.24
N PRO A 91 -4.34 2.40 -8.26
CA PRO A 91 -5.66 2.67 -8.81
C PRO A 91 -6.38 3.69 -7.93
N ARG A 92 -6.60 4.88 -8.47
CA ARG A 92 -7.34 5.97 -7.84
C ARG A 92 -8.83 5.78 -8.06
N ARG A 93 -9.64 6.04 -7.04
CA ARG A 93 -11.10 6.05 -7.20
C ARG A 93 -11.51 7.26 -8.05
N PHE A 94 -12.14 7.02 -9.19
CA PHE A 94 -12.80 8.07 -9.95
C PHE A 94 -14.09 8.50 -9.23
N ARG A 95 -14.07 9.66 -8.57
CA ARG A 95 -15.29 10.29 -8.04
C ARG A 95 -16.06 10.95 -9.18
N LYS A 96 -17.20 10.39 -9.59
CA LYS A 96 -18.18 11.13 -10.40
C LYS A 96 -18.73 12.28 -9.54
N ILE A 97 -18.29 13.50 -9.81
CA ILE A 97 -18.92 14.70 -9.22
C ILE A 97 -20.33 14.80 -9.81
N SER A 98 -21.32 14.34 -9.06
CA SER A 98 -22.74 14.58 -9.35
C SER A 98 -22.99 16.08 -9.28
N LYS A 99 -23.01 16.76 -10.42
CA LYS A 99 -23.50 18.15 -10.52
C LYS A 99 -25.01 18.13 -10.29
N HIS A 100 -25.45 18.28 -9.04
CA HIS A 100 -26.85 18.59 -8.75
C HIS A 100 -27.15 20.02 -9.23
N LYS A 101 -27.61 20.13 -10.47
CA LYS A 101 -28.13 21.37 -11.06
C LYS A 101 -29.49 21.64 -10.40
N ARG A 102 -29.52 22.34 -9.26
CA ARG A 102 -30.76 22.92 -8.71
C ARG A 102 -31.33 23.85 -9.79
N LYS A 103 -32.37 23.40 -10.51
CA LYS A 103 -33.19 24.28 -11.34
C LYS A 103 -33.98 25.18 -10.39
N ALA A 104 -33.62 26.46 -10.31
CA ALA A 104 -34.47 27.47 -9.70
C ALA A 104 -35.73 27.60 -10.57
N ALA A 105 -36.87 27.17 -10.04
CA ALA A 105 -38.17 27.43 -10.64
C ALA A 105 -38.43 28.94 -10.57
N THR A 106 -38.25 29.63 -11.70
CA THR A 106 -38.67 31.02 -11.85
C THR A 106 -40.16 31.02 -12.14
N PHE A 107 -40.91 31.44 -11.11
CA PHE A 107 -42.31 31.82 -11.14
C PHE A 107 -42.49 33.07 -12.01
N ASN A 108 -43.34 33.02 -13.04
CA ASN A 108 -44.14 34.11 -13.63
C ASN A 108 -44.97 33.53 -14.79
N ARG A 109 -46.31 33.47 -14.70
CA ARG A 109 -47.34 34.51 -14.88
C ARG A 109 -47.96 34.40 -16.30
N PHE A 110 -49.28 34.19 -16.31
CA PHE A 110 -50.24 33.89 -17.38
C PHE A 110 -50.03 34.53 -18.77
N PRO A 111 -50.47 33.87 -19.87
CA PRO A 111 -50.76 34.54 -21.14
C PRO A 111 -52.27 34.74 -21.37
N THR A 112 -52.66 35.97 -21.69
CA THR A 112 -53.93 36.33 -22.35
C THR A 112 -53.84 36.14 -23.87
N LYS A 113 -55.00 35.95 -24.51
CA LYS A 113 -55.26 35.47 -25.89
C LYS A 113 -54.81 36.40 -27.05
N ALA A 114 -54.45 35.72 -28.15
CA ALA A 114 -54.80 35.86 -29.59
C ALA A 114 -54.84 37.23 -30.32
N GLY A 115 -54.22 37.28 -31.51
CA GLY A 115 -54.60 38.17 -32.63
C GLY A 115 -53.45 38.68 -33.50
N ASP A 116 -53.52 38.33 -34.79
CA ASP A 116 -53.08 39.10 -35.99
C ASP A 116 -51.59 39.25 -36.41
N THR A 117 -51.32 38.77 -37.63
CA THR A 117 -50.20 39.09 -38.56
C THR A 117 -50.57 40.32 -39.44
N PRO A 118 -49.80 40.86 -40.42
CA PRO A 118 -48.37 40.78 -40.85
C PRO A 118 -47.73 42.18 -41.22
N HIS A 119 -46.44 42.21 -41.66
CA HIS A 119 -45.76 43.09 -42.67
C HIS A 119 -44.26 43.31 -42.32
N VAL A 120 -43.29 42.67 -42.99
CA VAL A 120 -42.55 42.99 -44.24
C VAL A 120 -41.79 44.34 -44.22
N SER A 121 -40.44 44.29 -44.18
CA SER A 121 -39.51 44.87 -45.20
C SER A 121 -38.05 44.92 -44.73
N GLU A 122 -37.16 44.69 -45.71
CA GLU A 122 -35.71 44.46 -45.67
C GLU A 122 -34.87 45.66 -45.20
N THR A 123 -33.68 45.41 -44.63
CA THR A 123 -32.45 46.11 -45.07
C THR A 123 -31.19 45.37 -44.63
N VAL A 124 -30.28 45.23 -45.60
CA VAL A 124 -28.98 44.57 -45.56
C VAL A 124 -27.93 45.44 -44.86
N ALA A 125 -27.16 44.87 -43.92
CA ALA A 125 -25.85 45.39 -43.52
C ALA A 125 -24.93 44.27 -42.99
N ASN A 126 -23.68 44.27 -43.46
CA ASN A 126 -22.59 43.32 -43.22
C ASN A 126 -22.23 43.09 -41.72
N PRO A 127 -21.59 41.96 -41.36
CA PRO A 127 -21.16 41.68 -40.01
C PRO A 127 -19.77 42.26 -39.71
N GLU A 128 -19.62 42.89 -38.54
CA GLU A 128 -18.33 43.27 -37.94
C GLU A 128 -18.44 43.19 -36.40
N PRO A 129 -17.34 43.07 -35.66
CA PRO A 129 -16.78 41.82 -35.18
C PRO A 129 -17.14 41.50 -33.72
N GLU A 130 -17.05 40.21 -33.38
CA GLU A 130 -17.35 39.62 -32.07
C GLU A 130 -16.52 40.27 -30.94
N LYS A 131 -17.16 41.13 -30.14
CA LYS A 131 -16.57 41.68 -28.92
C LYS A 131 -16.47 40.58 -27.87
N GLN A 132 -15.22 40.23 -27.54
CA GLN A 132 -14.83 39.41 -26.39
C GLN A 132 -15.57 39.83 -25.11
N MET A 133 -16.34 38.89 -24.55
CA MET A 133 -16.83 38.98 -23.18
C MET A 133 -15.68 38.73 -22.18
N PRO A 134 -15.67 39.44 -21.04
CA PRO A 134 -14.62 39.32 -20.04
C PRO A 134 -14.61 37.91 -19.43
N SER A 135 -13.41 37.33 -19.34
CA SER A 135 -13.17 36.03 -18.73
C SER A 135 -13.81 35.94 -17.35
N LEU A 136 -14.68 34.94 -17.15
CA LEU A 136 -15.12 34.52 -15.82
C LEU A 136 -13.88 34.30 -14.93
N PRO A 137 -13.91 34.74 -13.65
CA PRO A 137 -12.84 34.39 -12.73
C PRO A 137 -12.75 32.87 -12.65
N ALA A 138 -11.54 32.36 -12.86
CA ALA A 138 -11.25 30.93 -12.83
C ALA A 138 -11.83 30.33 -11.54
N LEU A 139 -12.66 29.30 -11.70
CA LEU A 139 -13.16 28.52 -10.57
C LEU A 139 -11.96 28.08 -9.71
N PRO A 140 -12.06 28.16 -8.37
CA PRO A 140 -11.01 27.67 -7.49
C PRO A 140 -10.69 26.23 -7.86
N ASN A 141 -9.39 25.94 -7.99
CA ASN A 141 -8.86 24.62 -8.29
C ASN A 141 -9.49 23.60 -7.30
N PRO A 142 -10.20 22.54 -7.75
CA PRO A 142 -10.82 21.56 -6.87
C PRO A 142 -9.77 20.57 -6.31
N LYS A 143 -8.69 21.10 -5.76
CA LYS A 143 -7.62 20.37 -5.07
C LYS A 143 -7.50 20.88 -3.64
N ALA A 144 -8.59 20.78 -2.86
CA ALA A 144 -8.56 20.94 -1.40
C ALA A 144 -9.90 20.57 -0.72
N ASP A 145 -10.80 19.82 -1.38
CA ASP A 145 -12.14 19.55 -0.83
C ASP A 145 -12.24 18.10 -0.34
N ILE A 146 -11.66 17.89 0.85
CA ILE A 146 -11.94 16.85 1.85
C ILE A 146 -12.16 15.45 1.24
N ASP A 147 -11.06 14.69 1.17
CA ASP A 147 -11.07 13.25 0.92
C ASP A 147 -11.84 12.51 2.02
N PHE A 148 -13.18 12.49 1.93
CA PHE A 148 -13.99 11.51 2.64
C PHE A 148 -13.90 10.17 1.89
N ALA A 149 -12.72 9.57 1.92
CA ALA A 149 -12.58 8.16 1.66
C ALA A 149 -13.28 7.41 2.83
N PRO A 150 -14.12 6.40 2.55
CA PRO A 150 -14.71 5.61 3.62
C PRO A 150 -13.61 4.92 4.43
N LYS A 151 -13.95 4.50 5.64
CA LYS A 151 -13.01 3.74 6.50
C LYS A 151 -12.57 2.47 5.76
N GLY A 152 -11.27 2.25 5.73
CA GLY A 152 -10.62 1.11 5.08
C GLY A 152 -9.82 0.29 6.09
N ASP A 153 -10.40 0.02 7.26
CA ASP A 153 -9.70 -0.64 8.35
C ASP A 153 -9.23 -2.04 7.93
N VAL A 154 -7.97 -2.38 8.25
CA VAL A 154 -7.32 -3.65 7.88
C VAL A 154 -6.99 -4.44 9.14
N VAL A 155 -7.44 -5.69 9.20
CA VAL A 155 -7.10 -6.61 10.29
C VAL A 155 -6.14 -7.67 9.77
N ILE A 156 -4.97 -7.77 10.41
CA ILE A 156 -3.94 -8.76 10.08
C ILE A 156 -3.89 -9.80 11.19
N ARG A 157 -4.03 -11.07 10.82
CA ARG A 157 -3.91 -12.21 11.73
C ARG A 157 -2.52 -12.82 11.62
N TYR A 158 -1.83 -12.97 12.75
CA TYR A 158 -0.55 -13.66 12.81
C TYR A 158 -0.70 -15.14 13.23
N PRO A 159 0.28 -16.00 12.87
CA PRO A 159 0.25 -17.43 13.22
C PRO A 159 0.17 -17.72 14.72
N LYS A 160 0.66 -16.80 15.58
CA LYS A 160 0.62 -16.92 17.05
C LYS A 160 -0.76 -16.62 17.66
N GLY A 161 -1.79 -16.44 16.83
CA GLY A 161 -3.13 -16.05 17.27
C GLY A 161 -3.23 -14.59 17.72
N SER A 162 -2.21 -13.77 17.46
CA SER A 162 -2.24 -12.33 17.68
C SER A 162 -2.87 -11.59 16.50
N PHE A 163 -3.47 -10.45 16.78
CA PHE A 163 -4.15 -9.59 15.80
C PHE A 163 -3.56 -8.20 15.77
N LEU A 164 -3.49 -7.63 14.58
CA LEU A 164 -3.12 -6.24 14.35
C LEU A 164 -4.28 -5.55 13.65
N VAL A 165 -4.89 -4.57 14.32
CA VAL A 165 -5.98 -3.78 13.75
C VAL A 165 -5.40 -2.44 13.33
N VAL A 166 -5.40 -2.21 12.02
CA VAL A 166 -4.88 -0.99 11.41
C VAL A 166 -6.07 -0.14 10.96
N ARG A 167 -6.29 0.98 11.64
CA ARG A 167 -7.34 1.94 11.30
C ARG A 167 -6.80 2.95 10.30
N CYS A 168 -7.37 2.99 9.11
CA CYS A 168 -6.91 3.89 8.06
C CYS A 168 -8.03 4.17 7.04
N SER A 169 -7.83 5.18 6.19
CA SER A 169 -8.73 5.43 5.07
C SER A 169 -8.54 4.38 3.97
N GLU A 170 -9.60 4.12 3.18
CA GLU A 170 -9.56 3.17 2.05
C GLU A 170 -8.36 3.41 1.12
N ASP A 171 -8.00 4.67 0.84
CA ASP A 171 -6.88 5.00 -0.04
C ASP A 171 -5.52 4.56 0.54
N ILE A 172 -5.32 4.74 1.85
CA ILE A 172 -4.09 4.29 2.54
C ILE A 172 -4.05 2.75 2.58
N ALA A 173 -5.18 2.10 2.88
CA ALA A 173 -5.27 0.65 2.89
C ALA A 173 -4.92 0.04 1.53
N ARG A 174 -5.43 0.65 0.45
CA ARG A 174 -5.12 0.25 -0.92
C ARG A 174 -3.68 0.49 -1.31
N GLU A 175 -3.08 1.59 -0.89
CA GLU A 175 -1.68 1.87 -1.23
C GLU A 175 -0.69 0.98 -0.45
N LEU A 176 -1.02 0.64 0.80
CA LEU A 176 -0.07 -0.01 1.71
C LEU A 176 -0.23 -1.52 1.84
N TYR A 177 -1.47 -2.01 1.76
CA TYR A 177 -1.81 -3.43 1.98
C TYR A 177 -2.40 -4.11 0.75
N PHE A 178 -3.16 -3.38 -0.07
CA PHE A 178 -3.88 -3.94 -1.22
C PHE A 178 -3.46 -3.36 -2.56
N ALA A 179 -2.22 -2.87 -2.69
CA ALA A 179 -1.77 -2.27 -3.93
C ALA A 179 -1.74 -3.37 -5.00
N PRO A 180 -2.57 -3.28 -6.06
CA PRO A 180 -2.53 -4.30 -7.11
C PRO A 180 -1.19 -4.20 -7.83
N GLU A 181 -0.60 -5.36 -8.12
CA GLU A 181 0.71 -5.52 -8.77
C GLU A 181 0.71 -5.13 -10.27
N GLU A 182 -0.15 -4.21 -10.69
CA GLU A 182 -0.16 -3.72 -12.08
C GLU A 182 1.06 -2.80 -12.28
N ILE A 183 2.16 -3.43 -12.68
CA ILE A 183 3.43 -2.80 -13.02
C ILE A 183 3.38 -2.42 -14.50
N GLU A 184 3.35 -1.12 -14.79
CA GLU A 184 3.54 -0.62 -16.16
C GLU A 184 5.03 -0.54 -16.45
N TYR A 185 5.50 -1.43 -17.33
CA TYR A 185 6.86 -1.35 -17.86
C TYR A 185 6.92 -0.25 -18.91
N LEU A 186 8.04 0.48 -18.96
CA LEU A 186 8.27 1.47 -20.02
C LEU A 186 8.17 0.85 -21.42
N LEU A 187 8.42 -0.45 -21.53
CA LEU A 187 8.45 -1.22 -22.77
C LEU A 187 7.25 -2.18 -22.86
N GLU A 188 6.07 -1.63 -23.13
CA GLU A 188 4.83 -2.42 -23.28
C GLU A 188 4.79 -3.22 -24.60
N HIS A 189 5.54 -2.78 -25.61
CA HIS A 189 5.49 -3.38 -26.95
C HIS A 189 6.25 -4.71 -27.03
N ALA A 190 5.53 -5.80 -27.32
CA ALA A 190 6.09 -7.15 -27.42
C ALA A 190 7.25 -7.29 -28.43
N TRP A 191 7.24 -6.54 -29.53
CA TRP A 191 8.31 -6.57 -30.53
C TRP A 191 9.60 -5.92 -30.00
N ALA A 192 9.46 -4.81 -29.27
CA ALA A 192 10.59 -4.07 -28.72
C ALA A 192 11.26 -4.89 -27.61
N TYR A 193 10.48 -5.60 -26.78
CA TYR A 193 11.02 -6.52 -25.78
C TYR A 193 11.81 -7.68 -26.41
N ARG A 194 11.31 -8.27 -27.50
CA ARG A 194 12.01 -9.35 -28.22
C ARG A 194 13.32 -8.88 -28.82
N LEU A 195 13.34 -7.69 -29.43
CA LEU A 195 14.56 -7.11 -29.98
C LEU A 195 15.58 -6.79 -28.87
N LEU A 196 15.11 -6.24 -27.75
CA LEU A 196 15.94 -5.96 -26.58
C LEU A 196 16.59 -7.23 -26.03
N SER A 197 15.83 -8.32 -25.93
CA SER A 197 16.32 -9.63 -25.49
C SER A 197 17.34 -10.24 -26.48
N LEU A 198 17.10 -10.10 -27.78
CA LEU A 198 18.04 -10.57 -28.82
C LEU A 198 19.38 -9.83 -28.72
N ILE A 199 19.34 -8.50 -28.66
CA ILE A 199 20.53 -7.66 -28.52
C ILE A 199 21.25 -7.97 -27.22
N GLY A 200 20.51 -8.08 -26.11
CA GLY A 200 21.07 -8.42 -24.80
C GLY A 200 21.79 -9.78 -24.80
N THR A 201 21.19 -10.80 -25.43
CA THR A 201 21.80 -12.14 -25.53
C THR A 201 23.09 -12.11 -26.36
N MET A 202 23.12 -11.38 -27.47
CA MET A 202 24.31 -11.23 -28.30
C MET A 202 25.44 -10.52 -27.56
N MET A 203 25.11 -9.46 -26.82
CA MET A 203 26.08 -8.73 -26.00
C MET A 203 26.62 -9.57 -24.83
N LEU A 204 25.74 -10.37 -24.20
CA LEU A 204 26.14 -11.29 -23.13
C LEU A 204 27.10 -12.35 -23.66
N MET A 205 26.72 -13.05 -24.74
CA MET A 205 27.55 -14.11 -25.32
C MET A 205 28.86 -13.54 -25.86
N GLY A 206 28.82 -12.43 -26.59
CA GLY A 206 30.02 -11.74 -27.06
C GLY A 206 30.94 -11.29 -25.92
N GLY A 207 30.36 -10.76 -24.84
CA GLY A 207 31.10 -10.36 -23.64
C GLY A 207 31.81 -11.53 -22.95
N VAL A 208 31.10 -12.63 -22.72
CA VAL A 208 31.63 -13.83 -22.05
C VAL A 208 32.71 -14.51 -22.91
N ILE A 209 32.51 -14.64 -24.23
CA ILE A 209 33.50 -15.22 -25.13
C ILE A 209 34.78 -14.37 -25.15
N CYS A 210 34.64 -13.04 -25.23
CA CYS A 210 35.80 -12.16 -25.20
C CYS A 210 36.54 -12.23 -23.86
N LEU A 211 35.82 -12.37 -22.75
CA LEU A 211 36.43 -12.52 -21.42
C LEU A 211 37.15 -13.88 -21.26
N ALA A 212 36.60 -14.95 -21.81
CA ALA A 212 37.24 -16.27 -21.79
C ALA A 212 38.57 -16.29 -22.57
N ASN A 213 38.69 -15.46 -23.60
CA ASN A 213 39.93 -15.29 -24.37
C ASN A 213 40.84 -14.17 -23.81
N ALA A 214 40.40 -13.45 -22.79
CA ALA A 214 41.21 -12.43 -22.13
C ALA A 214 42.34 -13.07 -21.31
N ARG A 215 43.33 -12.25 -20.95
CA ARG A 215 44.42 -12.68 -20.08
C ARG A 215 43.91 -13.07 -18.69
N ILE A 216 44.61 -14.00 -18.05
CA ILE A 216 44.24 -14.56 -16.75
C ILE A 216 44.19 -13.49 -15.65
N GLU A 217 45.06 -12.47 -15.73
CA GLU A 217 45.07 -11.34 -14.79
C GLU A 217 43.75 -10.58 -14.81
N ASN A 218 43.20 -10.35 -16.01
CA ASN A 218 41.91 -9.68 -16.18
C ASN A 218 40.72 -10.58 -15.81
N GLN A 219 40.83 -11.90 -16.05
CA GLN A 219 39.82 -12.86 -15.62
C GLN A 219 39.69 -12.93 -14.10
N ILE A 220 40.82 -12.95 -13.38
CA ILE A 220 40.84 -12.92 -11.91
C ILE A 220 40.25 -11.62 -11.39
N ALA A 221 40.58 -10.47 -12.01
CA ALA A 221 40.00 -9.18 -11.63
C ALA A 221 38.47 -9.18 -11.80
N TRP A 222 37.97 -9.70 -12.92
CA TRP A 222 36.53 -9.85 -13.18
C TRP A 222 35.86 -10.78 -12.16
N ALA A 223 36.47 -11.92 -11.85
CA ALA A 223 35.97 -12.86 -10.85
C ALA A 223 35.91 -12.21 -9.46
N GLY A 224 36.95 -11.48 -9.06
CA GLY A 224 36.98 -10.73 -7.80
C GLY A 224 35.90 -9.66 -7.72
N ALA A 225 35.70 -8.88 -8.79
CA ALA A 225 34.64 -7.88 -8.86
C ALA A 225 33.24 -8.52 -8.76
N TYR A 226 33.01 -9.65 -9.44
CA TYR A 226 31.75 -10.38 -9.37
C TYR A 226 31.46 -10.90 -7.95
N MET A 227 32.44 -11.51 -7.29
CA MET A 227 32.30 -11.98 -5.91
C MET A 227 32.02 -10.83 -4.94
N LEU A 228 32.68 -9.69 -5.11
CA LEU A 228 32.50 -8.51 -4.28
C LEU A 228 31.09 -7.93 -4.45
N LEU A 229 30.60 -7.81 -5.69
CA LEU A 229 29.23 -7.38 -5.96
C LEU A 229 28.21 -8.35 -5.39
N GLY A 230 28.38 -9.65 -5.60
CA GLY A 230 27.49 -10.68 -5.04
C GLY A 230 27.40 -10.60 -3.52
N SER A 231 28.55 -10.46 -2.84
CA SER A 231 28.62 -10.26 -1.39
C SER A 231 27.90 -8.99 -0.95
N SER A 232 28.05 -7.90 -1.70
CA SER A 232 27.41 -6.62 -1.42
C SER A 232 25.88 -6.69 -1.54
N TYR A 233 25.37 -7.41 -2.54
CA TYR A 233 23.93 -7.65 -2.67
C TYR A 233 23.36 -8.43 -1.49
N TRP A 234 24.08 -9.45 -1.00
CA TRP A 234 23.66 -10.21 0.19
C TRP A 234 23.69 -9.37 1.46
N ILE A 235 24.72 -8.52 1.62
CA ILE A 235 24.79 -7.57 2.75
C ILE A 235 23.59 -6.62 2.70
N VAL A 236 23.26 -6.08 1.52
CA VAL A 236 22.09 -5.20 1.36
C VAL A 236 20.78 -5.93 1.63
N ALA A 237 20.64 -7.18 1.19
CA ALA A 237 19.47 -8.00 1.49
C ALA A 237 19.30 -8.29 3.00
N ALA A 238 20.40 -8.29 3.76
CA ALA A 238 20.38 -8.46 5.21
C ALA A 238 20.06 -7.17 5.98
N LEU A 239 20.05 -6.00 5.33
CA LEU A 239 19.70 -4.73 5.99
C LEU A 239 18.20 -4.63 6.27
N PRO A 240 17.78 -3.93 7.34
CA PRO A 240 16.38 -3.85 7.70
C PRO A 240 15.58 -3.02 6.68
N GLY A 241 14.35 -3.46 6.40
CA GLY A 241 13.42 -2.87 5.41
C GLY A 241 13.21 -1.35 5.49
N LYS A 242 13.44 -0.75 6.67
CA LYS A 242 13.37 0.70 6.91
C LYS A 242 14.36 1.54 6.11
N LEU A 243 15.46 0.95 5.65
CA LEU A 243 16.41 1.66 4.78
C LEU A 243 15.95 1.74 3.32
N HIS A 244 15.04 0.87 2.89
CA HIS A 244 14.62 0.78 1.50
C HIS A 244 13.51 1.78 1.16
N TRP A 245 12.61 2.07 2.11
CA TRP A 245 11.39 2.83 1.86
C TRP A 245 11.34 4.15 2.62
N ASP A 246 10.85 5.19 1.97
CA ASP A 246 10.53 6.46 2.62
C ASP A 246 9.09 6.42 3.14
N THR A 247 8.94 6.35 4.46
CA THR A 247 7.64 6.27 5.14
C THR A 247 7.22 7.59 5.78
N THR A 248 7.93 8.68 5.49
CA THR A 248 7.67 10.02 6.07
C THR A 248 6.30 10.59 5.70
N ALA A 249 5.66 10.08 4.64
CA ALA A 249 4.33 10.47 4.22
C ALA A 249 3.22 10.02 5.20
N TYR A 250 3.50 9.04 6.07
CA TYR A 250 2.53 8.50 7.01
C TYR A 250 2.88 8.79 8.45
N GLU A 251 1.86 9.14 9.21
CA GLU A 251 1.91 9.29 10.66
C GLU A 251 1.20 8.11 11.31
N VAL A 252 1.92 7.43 12.19
CA VAL A 252 1.43 6.27 12.93
C VAL A 252 1.08 6.70 14.34
N VAL A 253 -0.21 6.72 14.65
CA VAL A 253 -0.74 7.00 15.99
C VAL A 253 -1.08 5.66 16.64
N GLN A 254 -0.41 5.35 17.75
CA GLN A 254 -0.72 4.13 18.50
C GLN A 254 -2.02 4.35 19.28
N GLU A 255 -2.93 3.39 19.19
CA GLU A 255 -4.13 3.34 20.03
C GLU A 255 -3.95 2.23 21.07
N ALA A 256 -4.59 2.38 22.21
CA ALA A 256 -4.49 1.45 23.33
C ALA A 256 -5.83 0.75 23.58
N LEU A 257 -5.79 -0.43 24.19
CA LEU A 257 -6.97 -1.03 24.81
C LEU A 257 -6.95 -0.71 26.30
N SER A 258 -8.09 -0.75 26.99
CA SER A 258 -8.13 -0.55 28.45
C SER A 258 -7.21 -1.50 29.22
N ASP A 259 -6.88 -2.66 28.65
CA ASP A 259 -6.00 -3.68 29.23
C ASP A 259 -4.60 -3.69 28.61
N SER A 260 -4.22 -2.66 27.85
CA SER A 260 -2.90 -2.62 27.22
C SER A 260 -1.79 -2.26 28.19
N ASP A 261 -0.66 -2.91 28.00
CA ASP A 261 0.58 -2.54 28.68
C ASP A 261 1.14 -1.26 28.04
N LEU A 262 1.00 -0.14 28.75
CA LEU A 262 1.46 1.18 28.30
C LEU A 262 2.99 1.34 28.41
N ASP A 263 3.69 0.45 29.11
CA ASP A 263 5.15 0.50 29.24
C ASP A 263 5.83 -0.29 28.10
N ALA A 264 5.11 -1.24 27.49
CA ALA A 264 5.58 -1.98 26.33
C ALA A 264 5.46 -1.18 25.02
N LYS A 265 6.46 -1.35 24.13
CA LYS A 265 6.50 -0.68 22.83
C LYS A 265 5.28 -1.07 21.98
N GLY A 266 4.45 -0.08 21.66
CA GLY A 266 3.29 -0.26 20.80
C GLY A 266 2.01 -0.67 21.49
N TYR A 267 1.96 -0.57 22.83
CA TYR A 267 0.77 -0.78 23.64
C TYR A 267 -0.02 -2.06 23.32
N PRO A 268 0.65 -3.24 23.27
CA PRO A 268 -0.07 -4.49 23.08
C PRO A 268 -1.05 -4.70 24.24
N SER A 269 -2.25 -5.21 23.93
CA SER A 269 -3.13 -5.75 24.98
C SER A 269 -2.43 -6.86 25.74
N LEU A 270 -2.75 -6.97 27.05
CA LEU A 270 -2.32 -8.07 27.89
C LEU A 270 -2.52 -9.42 27.19
N VAL A 271 -1.56 -10.33 27.30
CA VAL A 271 -1.63 -11.67 26.68
C VAL A 271 -2.93 -12.34 27.10
N SER A 272 -3.83 -12.63 26.15
CA SER A 272 -5.01 -13.42 26.47
C SER A 272 -4.66 -14.90 26.54
N GLU A 273 -5.37 -15.64 27.39
CA GLU A 273 -5.15 -17.08 27.56
C GLU A 273 -5.70 -17.88 26.37
N THR A 274 -6.69 -17.32 25.66
CA THR A 274 -7.38 -17.99 24.56
C THR A 274 -7.42 -17.15 23.29
N PHE A 275 -7.52 -17.84 22.14
CA PHE A 275 -7.72 -17.22 20.83
C PHE A 275 -9.05 -16.46 20.76
N THR A 276 -10.12 -16.97 21.37
CA THR A 276 -11.46 -16.35 21.38
C THR A 276 -11.44 -14.98 22.05
N GLN A 277 -10.65 -14.80 23.11
CA GLN A 277 -10.44 -13.52 23.77
C GLN A 277 -9.67 -12.52 22.88
N ALA A 278 -8.61 -12.98 22.21
CA ALA A 278 -7.89 -12.14 21.24
C ALA A 278 -8.78 -11.73 20.06
N LEU A 279 -9.59 -12.66 19.54
CA LEU A 279 -10.54 -12.41 18.46
C LEU A 279 -11.62 -11.41 18.90
N TRP A 280 -12.16 -11.57 20.12
CA TRP A 280 -13.11 -10.64 20.71
C TRP A 280 -12.55 -9.22 20.76
N ARG A 281 -11.34 -9.04 21.29
CA ARG A 281 -10.67 -7.74 21.36
C ARG A 281 -10.48 -7.11 19.98
N ALA A 282 -10.13 -7.91 18.97
CA ALA A 282 -10.04 -7.42 17.59
C ALA A 282 -11.40 -6.98 17.02
N ILE A 283 -12.49 -7.69 17.35
CA ILE A 283 -13.88 -7.33 16.96
C ILE A 283 -14.35 -6.06 17.68
N VAL A 284 -13.98 -5.86 18.95
CA VAL A 284 -14.28 -4.65 19.72
C VAL A 284 -13.74 -3.41 19.01
N VAL A 285 -12.50 -3.48 18.53
CA VAL A 285 -11.82 -2.36 17.87
C VAL A 285 -12.33 -2.16 16.44
N SER A 286 -12.47 -3.25 15.67
CA SER A 286 -12.90 -3.16 14.26
C SER A 286 -14.39 -2.85 14.10
N LYS A 287 -15.21 -3.14 15.11
CA LYS A 287 -16.69 -3.00 15.11
C LYS A 287 -17.41 -3.73 13.97
N ASP A 288 -16.71 -4.64 13.29
CA ASP A 288 -17.23 -5.46 12.22
C ASP A 288 -16.75 -6.90 12.38
N THR A 289 -17.54 -7.84 11.89
CA THR A 289 -17.26 -9.29 11.93
C THR A 289 -17.14 -9.90 10.54
N SER A 290 -17.42 -9.13 9.48
CA SER A 290 -17.38 -9.62 8.09
C SER A 290 -16.00 -10.14 7.69
N TRP A 291 -14.92 -9.50 8.16
CA TRP A 291 -13.54 -9.88 7.90
C TRP A 291 -13.16 -11.24 8.49
N VAL A 292 -13.78 -11.65 9.61
CA VAL A 292 -13.53 -12.94 10.27
C VAL A 292 -13.89 -14.08 9.32
N ARG A 293 -15.03 -13.95 8.65
CA ARG A 293 -15.51 -14.92 7.65
C ARG A 293 -14.64 -14.91 6.39
N GLN A 294 -14.28 -13.73 5.88
CA GLN A 294 -13.42 -13.61 4.68
C GLN A 294 -12.03 -14.22 4.90
N SER A 295 -11.49 -14.11 6.11
CA SER A 295 -10.16 -14.64 6.48
C SER A 295 -10.16 -16.12 6.88
N ASN A 296 -11.32 -16.80 6.91
CA ASN A 296 -11.48 -18.15 7.48
C ASN A 296 -10.89 -18.26 8.90
N ALA A 297 -11.06 -17.23 9.73
CA ALA A 297 -10.46 -17.19 11.06
C ALA A 297 -11.14 -18.13 12.07
N CYS A 298 -12.42 -18.43 11.87
CA CYS A 298 -13.21 -19.36 12.68
C CYS A 298 -13.98 -20.35 11.79
N PRO A 299 -14.34 -21.54 12.31
CA PRO A 299 -15.18 -22.50 11.59
C PRO A 299 -16.51 -21.90 11.14
N SER A 300 -17.01 -22.31 9.97
CA SER A 300 -18.32 -21.93 9.41
C SER A 300 -19.45 -22.78 10.00
N THR A 301 -19.58 -22.80 11.33
CA THR A 301 -20.70 -23.45 12.01
C THR A 301 -21.71 -22.40 12.49
N LYS A 302 -22.98 -22.79 12.59
CA LYS A 302 -24.07 -21.95 13.09
C LYS A 302 -23.77 -21.38 14.48
N THR A 303 -23.16 -22.17 15.36
CA THR A 303 -22.71 -21.75 16.69
C THR A 303 -21.76 -20.54 16.63
N TRP A 304 -20.84 -20.53 15.66
CA TRP A 304 -19.91 -19.42 15.47
C TRP A 304 -20.59 -18.21 14.84
N ASP A 305 -21.60 -18.39 13.98
CA ASP A 305 -22.40 -17.29 13.45
C ASP A 305 -23.15 -16.57 14.58
N ASP A 306 -23.84 -17.34 15.43
CA ASP A 306 -24.55 -16.80 16.60
C ASP A 306 -23.61 -16.10 17.58
N TRP A 307 -22.38 -16.61 17.76
CA TRP A 307 -21.36 -15.98 18.58
C TRP A 307 -20.86 -14.66 17.97
N LEU A 308 -20.61 -14.63 16.65
CA LEU A 308 -20.15 -13.42 15.95
C LEU A 308 -21.22 -12.32 15.95
N ASP A 309 -22.50 -12.67 15.81
CA ASP A 309 -23.60 -11.70 15.85
C ASP A 309 -23.75 -11.07 17.24
N ARG A 310 -23.60 -11.88 18.30
CA ARG A 310 -23.57 -11.37 19.68
C ARG A 310 -22.36 -10.47 19.89
N ALA A 311 -21.17 -10.91 19.49
CA ALA A 311 -19.94 -10.12 19.58
C ALA A 311 -20.10 -8.77 18.85
N ARG A 312 -20.66 -8.77 17.65
CA ARG A 312 -20.92 -7.55 16.88
C ARG A 312 -21.87 -6.58 17.60
N THR A 313 -22.89 -7.10 18.27
CA THR A 313 -23.84 -6.27 19.00
C THR A 313 -23.15 -5.58 20.18
N TYR A 314 -22.38 -6.34 20.99
CA TYR A 314 -21.64 -5.77 22.11
C TYR A 314 -20.52 -4.81 21.67
N SER A 315 -19.86 -5.05 20.53
CA SER A 315 -18.80 -4.15 20.05
C SER A 315 -19.33 -2.80 19.55
N GLN A 316 -20.60 -2.71 19.14
CA GLN A 316 -21.21 -1.44 18.74
C GLN A 316 -21.43 -0.49 19.92
N GLU A 317 -21.66 -1.03 21.11
CA GLU A 317 -21.90 -0.26 22.34
C GLU A 317 -20.60 0.35 22.90
N VAL A 318 -19.44 -0.18 22.50
CA VAL A 318 -18.12 0.26 22.96
C VAL A 318 -17.80 1.68 22.50
N ARG A 319 -17.42 2.51 23.47
CA ARG A 319 -16.93 3.87 23.26
C ARG A 319 -15.40 3.92 23.39
N ASP A 320 -14.82 4.81 22.59
CA ASP A 320 -13.45 5.25 22.70
C ASP A 320 -13.36 6.45 23.66
N TYR A 321 -12.29 6.53 24.45
CA TYR A 321 -11.99 7.65 25.32
C TYR A 321 -10.52 8.07 25.18
N GLU A 322 -10.24 9.37 25.31
CA GLU A 322 -8.86 9.87 25.27
C GLU A 322 -8.21 9.70 26.64
N THR A 323 -7.12 8.93 26.72
CA THR A 323 -6.26 8.88 27.90
C THR A 323 -5.00 9.72 27.67
N LEU A 324 -4.53 10.38 28.73
CA LEU A 324 -3.25 11.07 28.71
C LEU A 324 -2.20 10.15 29.33
N HIS A 325 -1.25 9.70 28.53
CA HIS A 325 -0.12 8.92 29.00
C HIS A 325 1.19 9.58 28.54
N ASN A 326 2.09 9.86 29.48
CA ASN A 326 3.36 10.57 29.23
C ASN A 326 3.21 11.88 28.43
N GLY A 327 2.15 12.66 28.73
CA GLY A 327 1.86 13.94 28.07
C GLY A 327 1.33 13.83 26.64
N LYS A 328 1.06 12.62 26.13
CA LYS A 328 0.43 12.38 24.83
C LYS A 328 -1.01 11.91 25.02
N LYS A 329 -1.89 12.41 24.15
CA LYS A 329 -3.27 11.92 24.02
C LYS A 329 -3.24 10.60 23.24
N ILE A 330 -3.71 9.53 23.86
CA ILE A 330 -3.85 8.20 23.27
C ILE A 330 -5.34 7.86 23.27
N THR A 331 -5.88 7.46 22.12
CA THR A 331 -7.23 6.92 22.05
C THR A 331 -7.23 5.52 22.65
N THR A 332 -8.00 5.33 23.72
CA THR A 332 -8.14 4.05 24.41
C THR A 332 -9.52 3.47 24.22
N TRP A 333 -9.57 2.20 23.87
CA TRP A 333 -10.83 1.44 23.67
C TRP A 333 -11.24 0.70 24.92
N GLU A 334 -12.46 0.93 25.39
CA GLU A 334 -13.01 0.21 26.53
C GLU A 334 -13.39 -1.22 26.13
N ILE A 335 -12.88 -2.22 26.85
CA ILE A 335 -13.29 -3.61 26.65
C ILE A 335 -14.50 -3.86 27.55
N PRO A 336 -15.68 -4.20 27.00
CA PRO A 336 -16.83 -4.56 27.81
C PRO A 336 -16.52 -5.74 28.72
N PRO A 337 -17.11 -5.81 29.92
CA PRO A 337 -17.05 -6.98 30.78
C PRO A 337 -17.94 -8.10 30.22
N TRP A 338 -17.57 -8.64 29.06
CA TRP A 338 -18.19 -9.78 28.41
C TRP A 338 -17.15 -10.88 28.28
N ASP A 339 -17.43 -12.07 28.80
CA ASP A 339 -16.54 -13.23 28.63
C ASP A 339 -16.87 -13.96 27.31
N PRO A 340 -16.00 -13.83 26.29
CA PRO A 340 -16.23 -14.45 25.00
C PRO A 340 -16.13 -15.98 25.05
N GLN A 341 -15.31 -16.53 25.95
CA GLN A 341 -15.04 -17.96 26.01
C GLN A 341 -16.20 -18.72 26.67
N GLU A 342 -16.72 -18.17 27.77
CA GLU A 342 -17.91 -18.74 28.42
C GLU A 342 -19.13 -18.71 27.49
N CYS A 343 -19.31 -17.61 26.73
CA CYS A 343 -20.40 -17.52 25.77
C CYS A 343 -20.30 -18.58 24.66
N LEU A 344 -19.09 -18.84 24.15
CA LEU A 344 -18.87 -19.87 23.13
C LEU A 344 -19.14 -21.26 23.68
N ASN A 345 -18.67 -21.56 24.90
CA ASN A 345 -18.92 -22.85 25.56
C ASN A 345 -20.42 -23.11 25.74
N LYS A 346 -21.17 -22.11 26.20
CA LYS A 346 -22.63 -22.19 26.34
C LYS A 346 -23.33 -22.49 25.01
N LEU A 347 -22.89 -21.88 23.92
CA LEU A 347 -23.46 -22.11 22.59
C LEU A 347 -23.10 -23.49 22.04
N LEU A 348 -21.89 -23.98 22.27
CA LEU A 348 -21.47 -25.34 21.88
C LEU A 348 -22.22 -26.42 22.67
N GLU A 349 -22.45 -26.20 23.97
CA GLU A 349 -23.27 -27.09 24.78
C GLU A 349 -24.72 -27.14 24.30
N ALA A 350 -25.30 -25.99 23.94
CA ALA A 350 -26.64 -25.93 23.37
C ALA A 350 -26.73 -26.70 22.05
N ASP A 351 -25.80 -26.48 21.11
CA ASP A 351 -25.75 -27.22 19.84
C ASP A 351 -25.59 -28.73 20.06
N SER A 352 -24.79 -29.14 21.06
CA SER A 352 -24.62 -30.55 21.39
C SER A 352 -25.92 -31.20 21.89
N LYS A 353 -26.70 -30.50 22.71
CA LYS A 353 -27.98 -30.97 23.25
C LYS A 353 -29.03 -31.08 22.14
N ASP A 354 -29.07 -30.13 21.22
CA ASP A 354 -29.97 -30.15 20.07
C ASP A 354 -29.64 -31.29 19.10
N ARG A 355 -28.36 -31.59 18.87
CA ARG A 355 -27.97 -32.75 18.05
C ARG A 355 -28.37 -34.08 18.69
N ILE A 356 -28.25 -34.20 20.01
CA ILE A 356 -28.64 -35.42 20.73
C ILE A 356 -30.15 -35.62 20.68
N SER A 357 -30.95 -34.56 20.87
CA SER A 357 -32.41 -34.66 20.79
C SER A 357 -32.89 -35.02 19.38
N HIS A 358 -32.26 -34.48 18.33
CA HIS A 358 -32.53 -34.86 16.95
C HIS A 358 -32.08 -36.27 16.56
N SER A 359 -31.12 -36.87 17.29
CA SER A 359 -30.69 -38.26 17.07
C SER A 359 -31.55 -39.29 17.81
N MET A 360 -32.33 -38.86 18.81
CA MET A 360 -33.20 -39.73 19.62
C MET A 360 -34.67 -39.71 19.17
N ALA A 361 -35.03 -38.77 18.30
CA ALA A 361 -36.31 -38.71 17.58
C ALA A 361 -36.17 -39.35 16.19
#